data_AF-A0A3B4A562-F1
#
_entry.id   AF-A0A3B4A562-F1
#
_cell.length_a   1.000
_cell.length_b   1.000
_cell.length_c   1.000
_cell.angle_alpha   90.00
_cell.angle_beta   90.00
_cell.angle_gamma   90.00
#
_symmetry.space_group_name_H-M   'P 1'
#
loop_
_entity.id
_entity.type
_entity.pdbx_description
1 polymer ?
#
loop_
_entity_poly.entity_id
_entity_poly.type
_entity_poly.pdbx_seq_one_letter_code
_entity_poly.pdbx_strand_id
1 'polypeptide(L)' 'TRPRARGLLLLLMLLLEMYRCDSSGDGTIYRYQAKTLNGSQTVRLDSLRGRSVLFVNVATY' A
#
# COMPACT_ATOMS: atom_id res chain seq x y z
N THR A 1 37.01 21.05 -14.17
CA THR A 1 35.90 20.15 -14.56
C THR A 1 35.34 19.46 -13.32
N ARG A 2 34.08 19.75 -12.95
CA ARG A 2 33.47 19.45 -11.62
C ARG A 2 33.08 17.96 -11.47
N PRO A 3 33.64 17.20 -10.50
CA PRO A 3 33.24 15.81 -10.24
C PRO A 3 32.02 15.66 -9.30
N ARG A 4 31.45 16.76 -8.78
CA ARG A 4 30.42 16.73 -7.72
C ARG A 4 29.00 16.32 -8.17
N ALA A 5 28.69 16.40 -9.47
CA ALA A 5 27.33 16.15 -9.96
C ALA A 5 26.94 14.66 -9.96
N ARG A 6 27.91 13.75 -10.16
CA ARG A 6 27.64 12.30 -10.22
C ARG A 6 27.32 11.71 -8.84
N GLY A 7 28.04 12.13 -7.80
CA GLY A 7 27.79 11.68 -6.43
C GLY A 7 26.44 12.18 -5.90
N LEU A 8 26.07 13.42 -6.21
CA LEU A 8 24.77 13.98 -5.83
C LEU A 8 23.60 13.29 -6.55
N LEU A 9 23.76 12.98 -7.84
CA LEU A 9 22.74 12.24 -8.61
C LEU A 9 22.56 10.82 -8.07
N LEU A 10 23.65 10.12 -7.72
CA LEU A 10 23.57 8.78 -7.15
C LEU A 10 22.83 8.77 -5.80
N LEU A 11 23.13 9.77 -4.95
CA LEU A 11 22.44 9.95 -3.66
C LEU A 11 20.95 10.23 -3.84
N LEU A 12 20.59 11.06 -4.83
CA LEU A 12 19.21 11.39 -5.16
C LEU A 12 18.43 10.15 -5.64
N MET A 13 19.05 9.30 -6.44
CA MET A 13 18.44 8.06 -6.96
C MET A 13 18.21 7.04 -5.83
N LEU A 14 19.19 6.87 -4.93
CA LEU A 14 19.07 6.01 -3.74
C LEU A 14 17.96 6.47 -2.79
N LEU A 15 17.85 7.79 -2.58
CA LEU A 15 16.74 8.36 -1.82
C LEU A 15 15.40 8.05 -2.49
N LEU A 16 15.31 8.21 -3.83
CA LEU A 16 14.08 7.95 -4.56
C LEU A 16 13.62 6.48 -4.46
N GLU A 17 14.55 5.52 -4.45
CA GLU A 17 14.26 4.10 -4.24
C GLU A 17 13.78 3.81 -2.82
N MET A 18 14.37 4.42 -1.79
CA MET A 18 13.89 4.27 -0.41
C MET A 18 12.46 4.78 -0.21
N TYR A 19 12.03 5.80 -0.98
CA TYR A 19 10.67 6.33 -0.92
C TYR A 19 9.68 5.59 -1.84
N ARG A 20 10.12 4.61 -2.62
CA ARG A 20 9.23 3.81 -3.47
C ARG A 20 8.54 2.75 -2.61
N CYS A 21 7.28 3.01 -2.25
CA CYS A 21 6.41 1.95 -1.74
C CYS A 21 6.24 0.86 -2.79
N ASP A 22 6.24 -0.41 -2.38
CA ASP A 22 5.95 -1.51 -3.29
C ASP A 22 4.51 -1.38 -3.81
N SER A 23 4.39 -1.17 -5.12
CA SER A 23 3.10 -1.03 -5.79
C SER A 23 2.42 -2.37 -6.07
N SER A 24 3.16 -3.49 -5.99
CA SER A 24 2.67 -4.82 -6.35
C SER A 24 1.44 -5.24 -5.53
N GLY A 25 1.34 -4.75 -4.30
CA GLY A 25 0.31 -5.13 -3.32
C GLY A 25 0.40 -6.61 -2.92
N ASP A 26 1.48 -7.31 -3.26
CA ASP A 26 1.71 -8.69 -2.87
C ASP A 26 1.94 -8.80 -1.36
N GLY A 27 1.38 -9.85 -0.75
CA GLY A 27 1.38 -9.99 0.72
C GLY A 27 0.55 -8.95 1.50
N THR A 28 -0.26 -8.12 0.84
CA THR A 28 -1.13 -7.12 1.50
C THR A 28 -2.61 -7.52 1.49
N ILE A 29 -3.42 -6.78 2.26
CA ILE A 29 -4.88 -6.98 2.32
C ILE A 29 -5.61 -6.66 0.99
N TYR A 30 -4.97 -5.97 0.04
CA TYR A 30 -5.64 -5.46 -1.16
C TYR A 30 -6.07 -6.55 -2.15
N ARG A 31 -5.55 -7.77 -2.02
CA ARG A 31 -5.97 -8.93 -2.83
C ARG A 31 -7.28 -9.55 -2.38
N TYR A 32 -7.77 -9.20 -1.21
CA TYR A 32 -8.95 -9.81 -0.61
C TYR A 32 -10.21 -8.97 -0.86
N GLN A 33 -11.35 -9.63 -0.71
CA GLN A 33 -12.68 -9.05 -0.84
C GLN A 33 -13.60 -9.62 0.23
N ALA A 34 -14.59 -8.83 0.63
CA ALA A 34 -15.57 -9.19 1.64
C ALA A 34 -16.99 -8.92 1.12
N LYS A 35 -17.96 -9.74 1.53
CA LYS A 35 -19.37 -9.42 1.34
C LYS A 35 -19.82 -8.46 2.43
N THR A 36 -20.62 -7.47 2.06
CA THR A 36 -21.30 -6.61 3.03
C THR A 36 -22.26 -7.43 3.90
N LEU A 37 -22.56 -6.95 5.10
CA LEU A 37 -23.46 -7.65 6.05
C LEU A 37 -24.84 -7.94 5.45
N ASN A 38 -25.35 -7.06 4.59
CA ASN A 38 -26.61 -7.26 3.88
C ASN A 38 -26.50 -8.20 2.66
N GLY A 39 -25.33 -8.76 2.37
CA GLY A 39 -25.06 -9.70 1.28
C GLY A 39 -25.15 -9.14 -0.14
N SER A 40 -25.59 -7.89 -0.31
CA SER A 40 -25.90 -7.29 -1.61
C SER A 40 -24.67 -6.96 -2.45
N GLN A 41 -23.53 -6.71 -1.80
CA GLN A 41 -22.33 -6.21 -2.46
C GLN A 41 -21.10 -6.99 -2.00
N THR A 42 -20.20 -7.22 -2.94
CA THR A 42 -18.85 -7.69 -2.66
C THR A 42 -17.90 -6.51 -2.80
N VAL A 43 -17.23 -6.14 -1.71
CA VAL A 43 -16.32 -5.00 -1.64
C VAL A 43 -14.89 -5.50 -1.70
N ARG A 44 -14.10 -4.97 -2.62
CA ARG A 44 -12.66 -5.24 -2.72
C ARG A 44 -11.92 -4.35 -1.73
N LEU A 45 -11.04 -4.94 -0.92
CA LEU A 45 -10.26 -4.18 0.07
C LEU A 45 -9.22 -3.26 -0.59
N ASP A 46 -8.89 -3.49 -1.87
CA ASP A 46 -8.07 -2.59 -2.69
C ASP A 46 -8.58 -1.14 -2.71
N SER A 47 -9.91 -0.95 -2.60
CA SER A 47 -10.53 0.38 -2.51
C SER A 47 -10.12 1.18 -1.27
N LEU A 48 -9.51 0.53 -0.28
CA LEU A 48 -9.04 1.13 0.97
C LEU A 48 -7.55 1.54 0.93
N ARG A 49 -6.88 1.45 -0.24
CA ARG A 49 -5.49 1.89 -0.39
C ARG A 49 -5.29 3.32 0.12
N GLY A 50 -4.19 3.52 0.85
CA GLY A 50 -3.84 4.81 1.45
C GLY A 50 -4.63 5.17 2.71
N ARG A 51 -5.43 4.24 3.25
CA ARG A 51 -6.18 4.42 4.49
C ARG A 51 -5.68 3.47 5.57
N SER A 52 -5.74 3.90 6.82
CA SER A 52 -5.58 3.00 7.98
C SER A 52 -6.86 2.19 8.17
N VAL A 53 -6.73 0.86 8.27
CA VAL A 53 -7.87 -0.08 8.37
C VAL A 53 -7.71 -0.92 9.63
N LEU A 54 -8.78 -1.03 10.42
CA LEU A 54 -8.85 -1.89 11.61
C LEU A 54 -9.84 -3.03 11.36
N PHE A 55 -9.38 -4.28 11.47
CA PHE A 55 -10.23 -5.45 11.38
C PHE A 55 -10.66 -5.87 12.79
N VAL A 56 -11.97 -5.90 13.04
CA VAL A 56 -12.56 -6.30 14.32
C VAL A 56 -13.48 -7.50 14.08
N ASN A 57 -13.21 -8.60 14.78
CA ASN A 57 -14.11 -9.74 14.83
C ASN A 57 -15.23 -9.44 15.85
N VAL A 58 -16.49 -9.60 15.45
CA VAL A 58 -17.68 -9.28 16.26
C VAL A 58 -18.62 -10.49 16.37
N ALA A 59 -19.30 -10.63 17.50
CA ALA A 59 -20.33 -11.65 17.74
C ALA A 59 -21.46 -11.05 18.60
N THR A 60 -22.70 -11.52 18.42
CA THR A 60 -23.85 -11.15 19.26
C THR A 60 -24.22 -12.32 20.17
N TYR A 61 -24.81 -12.00 21.33
CA TYR A 61 -25.31 -12.99 22.29
C TYR A 61 -26.73 -13.45 21.96
#